data_AF-A0A0R3T4I2-F1
#
_entry.id   AF-A0A0R3T4I2-F1
#
_cell.length_a   1.000
_cell.length_b   1.000
_cell.length_c   1.000
_cell.angle_alpha   90.00
_cell.angle_beta   90.00
_cell.angle_gamma   90.00
#
_symmetry.space_group_name_H-M   'P 1'
#
loop_
_entity.id
_entity.type
_entity.pdbx_description
1 polymer ?
#
loop_
_entity_poly.entity_id
_entity_poly.type
_entity_poly.pdbx_seq_one_letter_code
_entity_poly.pdbx_strand_id
1 'polypeptide(L)'
;MANITILKEIDDLFEWVSKSECGKIIEPLNCTRHYVSFRILRDPGGQIVIFPTPKYPDEKPGWIISVGDKKIMDTNEGFPEASTITQAFMCCLYVILNRMQVEMPQDIIELDENFKGILDSVFPGIDLDALLK
;
A
#
# COMPACT_ATOMS: atom_id res chain seq x y z
N MET A 1 14.47 15.27 -11.65
CA MET A 1 14.93 14.47 -10.49
C MET A 1 13.78 13.66 -9.89
N ALA A 2 12.58 14.22 -9.67
CA ALA A 2 11.39 13.52 -9.16
C ALA A 2 11.11 12.13 -9.80
N ASN A 3 11.17 12.04 -11.14
CA ASN A 3 10.92 10.77 -11.84
C ASN A 3 11.90 9.64 -11.49
N ILE A 4 13.14 9.95 -11.10
CA ILE A 4 14.15 8.91 -10.81
C ILE A 4 13.85 8.26 -9.46
N THR A 5 13.48 9.04 -8.45
CA THR A 5 13.11 8.54 -7.13
C THR A 5 11.84 7.68 -7.18
N ILE A 6 10.81 8.17 -7.90
CA ILE A 6 9.55 7.43 -8.10
C ILE A 6 9.82 6.07 -8.75
N LEU A 7 10.57 6.05 -9.85
CA LEU A 7 10.87 4.81 -10.57
C LEU A 7 11.66 3.83 -9.71
N LYS A 8 12.65 4.33 -8.95
CA LYS A 8 13.44 3.49 -8.05
C LYS A 8 12.56 2.83 -6.98
N GLU A 9 11.73 3.60 -6.27
CA GLU A 9 10.85 3.03 -5.25
C GLU A 9 9.87 2.01 -5.84
N ILE A 10 9.35 2.27 -7.04
CA ILE A 10 8.45 1.32 -7.70
C ILE A 10 9.18 0.04 -8.13
N ASP A 11 10.38 0.15 -8.71
CA ASP A 11 11.18 -0.99 -9.12
C ASP A 11 11.55 -1.87 -7.92
N ASP A 12 11.98 -1.25 -6.82
CA ASP A 12 12.29 -1.92 -5.55
C ASP A 12 11.06 -2.68 -5.02
N LEU A 13 9.86 -2.05 -5.06
CA LEU A 13 8.60 -2.68 -4.65
C LEU A 13 8.19 -3.84 -5.58
N PHE A 14 8.32 -3.67 -6.88
CA PHE A 14 7.96 -4.71 -7.85
C PHE A 14 8.87 -5.93 -7.74
N GLU A 15 10.18 -5.68 -7.63
CA GLU A 15 11.16 -6.73 -7.39
C GLU A 15 10.87 -7.44 -6.08
N TRP A 16 10.57 -6.71 -5.01
CA TRP A 16 10.20 -7.29 -3.73
C TRP A 16 8.94 -8.18 -3.83
N VAL A 17 7.84 -7.68 -4.40
CA VAL A 17 6.58 -8.45 -4.54
C VAL A 17 6.81 -9.75 -5.31
N SER A 18 7.69 -9.73 -6.32
CA SER A 18 8.00 -10.93 -7.11
C SER A 18 8.75 -12.02 -6.32
N LYS A 19 9.44 -11.64 -5.24
CA LYS A 19 10.28 -12.53 -4.43
C LYS A 19 9.63 -12.90 -3.10
N SER A 20 8.68 -12.12 -2.63
CA SER A 20 8.05 -12.31 -1.32
C SER A 20 6.83 -13.23 -1.38
N GLU A 21 6.43 -13.74 -0.22
CA GLU A 21 5.20 -14.51 -0.06
C GLU A 21 3.94 -13.66 -0.39
N CYS A 22 4.05 -12.33 -0.32
CA CYS A 22 3.00 -11.42 -0.77
C CYS A 22 2.74 -11.50 -2.27
N GLY A 23 3.66 -12.02 -3.09
CA GLY A 23 3.39 -12.35 -4.50
C GLY A 23 2.23 -13.34 -4.69
N LYS A 24 1.82 -14.06 -3.63
CA LYS A 24 0.63 -14.94 -3.61
C LYS A 24 -0.66 -14.22 -3.20
N ILE A 25 -0.57 -12.93 -2.85
CA ILE A 25 -1.67 -12.08 -2.36
C ILE A 25 -1.89 -10.91 -3.30
N ILE A 26 -0.82 -10.31 -3.80
CA ILE A 26 -0.84 -9.20 -4.74
C ILE A 26 0.10 -9.47 -5.91
N GLU A 27 -0.24 -8.96 -7.08
CA GLU A 27 0.62 -8.97 -8.26
C GLU A 27 0.81 -7.55 -8.80
N PRO A 28 2.01 -7.16 -9.24
CA PRO A 28 2.21 -5.91 -9.96
C PRO A 28 1.39 -5.92 -11.26
N LEU A 29 0.66 -4.84 -11.54
CA LEU A 29 -0.22 -4.74 -12.72
C LEU A 29 0.31 -3.74 -13.75
N ASN A 30 0.40 -2.47 -13.35
CA ASN A 30 0.82 -1.37 -14.22
C ASN A 30 1.71 -0.40 -13.45
N CYS A 31 2.70 0.16 -14.14
CA CYS A 31 3.50 1.28 -13.69
C CYS A 31 3.49 2.35 -14.78
N THR A 32 3.13 3.57 -14.40
CA THR A 32 3.27 4.77 -15.23
C THR A 32 3.92 5.86 -14.40
N ARG A 33 4.30 6.98 -15.03
CA ARG A 33 4.77 8.18 -14.32
C ARG A 33 3.73 8.81 -13.37
N HIS A 34 2.47 8.39 -13.44
CA HIS A 34 1.35 8.99 -12.69
C HIS A 34 0.77 8.08 -11.63
N TYR A 35 0.96 6.77 -11.76
CA TYR A 35 0.48 5.81 -10.79
C TYR A 35 1.21 4.47 -10.94
N VAL A 36 1.24 3.74 -9.84
CA VAL A 36 1.59 2.33 -9.79
C VAL A 36 0.38 1.56 -9.26
N SER A 37 0.16 0.36 -9.76
CA SER A 37 -0.97 -0.45 -9.32
C SER A 37 -0.62 -1.92 -9.18
N PHE A 38 -1.27 -2.55 -8.21
CA PHE A 38 -1.16 -3.97 -7.91
C PHE A 38 -2.56 -4.57 -7.91
N ARG A 39 -2.72 -5.77 -8.47
CA ARG A 39 -3.98 -6.53 -8.35
C ARG A 39 -3.94 -7.37 -7.08
N ILE A 40 -5.06 -7.44 -6.37
CA ILE A 40 -5.25 -8.32 -5.22
C ILE A 40 -5.80 -9.65 -5.75
N LEU A 41 -5.09 -10.74 -5.48
CA LEU A 41 -5.34 -12.07 -6.04
C LEU A 41 -6.37 -12.90 -5.26
N ARG A 42 -6.68 -12.51 -4.02
CA ARG A 42 -7.58 -13.26 -3.13
C ARG A 42 -9.00 -12.74 -3.20
N ASP A 43 -9.98 -13.64 -3.29
CA ASP A 43 -11.41 -13.33 -3.34
C ASP A 43 -11.85 -12.43 -2.15
N PRO A 44 -12.59 -11.32 -2.38
CA PRO A 44 -13.31 -10.93 -3.60
C PRO A 44 -12.44 -10.20 -4.66
N GLY A 45 -11.12 -10.32 -4.57
CA GLY A 45 -10.15 -9.68 -5.46
C GLY A 45 -10.09 -8.18 -5.21
N GLY A 46 -9.35 -7.47 -6.06
CA GLY A 46 -9.28 -6.04 -5.95
C GLY A 46 -8.05 -5.41 -6.59
N GLN A 47 -7.80 -4.16 -6.23
CA GLN A 47 -6.70 -3.38 -6.76
C GLN A 47 -6.18 -2.38 -5.71
N ILE A 48 -4.87 -2.26 -5.64
CA ILE A 48 -4.17 -1.15 -5.01
C ILE A 48 -3.74 -0.19 -6.11
N VAL A 49 -3.93 1.10 -5.91
CA VAL A 49 -3.40 2.15 -6.78
C VAL A 49 -2.73 3.21 -5.92
N ILE A 50 -1.47 3.51 -6.20
CA ILE A 50 -0.71 4.57 -5.54
C ILE A 50 -0.42 5.65 -6.59
N PHE A 51 -0.63 6.90 -6.21
CA PHE A 51 -0.55 8.08 -7.07
C PHE A 51 0.60 8.99 -6.60
N PRO A 52 1.81 8.83 -7.15
CA PRO A 52 2.87 9.81 -6.96
C PRO A 52 2.44 11.18 -7.51
N THR A 53 2.76 12.24 -6.79
CA THR A 53 2.48 13.60 -7.25
C THR A 53 3.61 14.10 -8.16
N PRO A 54 3.34 15.07 -9.07
CA PRO A 54 4.39 15.67 -9.89
C PRO A 54 5.49 16.38 -9.08
N LYS A 55 5.20 16.75 -7.82
CA LYS A 55 6.14 17.40 -6.91
C LYS A 55 6.78 16.44 -5.91
N TYR A 56 6.57 15.13 -6.03
CA TYR A 56 7.19 14.16 -5.15
C TYR A 56 8.73 14.27 -5.16
N PRO A 57 9.41 14.22 -4.00
CA PRO A 57 8.90 13.90 -2.66
C PRO A 57 8.37 15.10 -1.83
N ASP A 58 8.32 16.31 -2.38
CA ASP A 58 7.85 17.49 -1.64
C ASP A 58 6.34 17.44 -1.34
N GLU A 59 5.57 16.77 -2.20
CA GLU A 59 4.16 16.44 -1.99
C GLU A 59 3.97 14.92 -1.84
N LYS A 60 3.25 14.52 -0.81
CA LYS A 60 2.99 13.12 -0.43
C LYS A 60 2.20 12.37 -1.52
N PRO A 61 2.44 11.06 -1.71
CA PRO A 61 1.64 10.27 -2.63
C PRO A 61 0.25 9.99 -2.07
N GLY A 62 -0.75 9.91 -2.94
CA GLY A 62 -2.07 9.39 -2.59
C GLY A 62 -2.15 7.89 -2.81
N TRP A 63 -3.13 7.21 -2.20
CA TRP A 63 -3.37 5.80 -2.46
C TRP A 63 -4.84 5.42 -2.29
N ILE A 64 -5.25 4.38 -3.02
CA ILE A 64 -6.61 3.83 -3.01
C ILE A 64 -6.53 2.30 -3.07
N ILE A 65 -7.35 1.64 -2.26
CA ILE A 65 -7.59 0.19 -2.30
C ILE A 65 -9.05 -0.03 -2.71
N SER A 66 -9.28 -0.88 -3.69
CA SER A 66 -10.60 -1.36 -4.07
C SER A 66 -10.66 -2.87 -3.81
N VAL A 67 -11.66 -3.36 -3.07
CA VAL A 67 -11.82 -4.78 -2.75
C VAL A 67 -13.29 -5.17 -2.89
N GLY A 68 -13.64 -5.92 -3.93
CA GLY A 68 -15.04 -6.06 -4.37
C GLY A 68 -15.64 -4.68 -4.73
N ASP A 69 -16.83 -4.38 -4.19
CA ASP A 69 -17.52 -3.10 -4.41
C ASP A 69 -17.07 -1.98 -3.46
N LYS A 70 -16.17 -2.28 -2.52
CA LYS A 70 -15.76 -1.37 -1.44
C LYS A 70 -14.45 -0.66 -1.79
N LYS A 71 -14.29 0.59 -1.34
CA LYS A 71 -13.09 1.41 -1.54
C LYS A 71 -12.60 2.06 -0.26
N ILE A 72 -11.28 2.06 -0.07
CA ILE A 72 -10.57 2.79 0.99
C ILE A 72 -9.56 3.69 0.32
N MET A 73 -9.43 4.92 0.80
CA MET A 73 -8.43 5.86 0.32
C MET A 73 -7.66 6.48 1.48
N ASP A 74 -6.53 7.08 1.15
CA ASP A 74 -5.66 7.85 2.05
C ASP A 74 -6.38 8.94 2.85
N THR A 75 -7.49 9.47 2.31
CA THR A 75 -8.32 10.49 2.98
C THR A 75 -9.33 9.94 3.99
N ASN A 76 -9.50 8.61 4.09
CA ASN A 76 -10.34 8.02 5.13
C ASN A 76 -9.74 8.28 6.52
N GLU A 77 -10.60 8.60 7.49
CA GLU A 77 -10.16 8.76 8.89
C GLU A 77 -9.49 7.49 9.41
N GLY A 78 -8.40 7.65 10.16
CA GLY A 78 -7.70 6.55 10.83
C GLY A 78 -6.48 5.99 10.09
N PHE A 79 -6.11 6.50 8.92
CA PHE A 79 -4.83 6.14 8.28
C PHE A 79 -3.72 7.12 8.64
N PRO A 80 -2.50 6.64 9.00
CA PRO A 80 -1.36 7.53 9.12
C PRO A 80 -0.99 8.10 7.75
N GLU A 81 -0.45 9.31 7.76
CA GLU A 81 0.02 9.96 6.54
C GLU A 81 1.25 9.24 5.98
N ALA A 82 1.11 8.66 4.80
CA ALA A 82 2.24 8.10 4.05
C ALA A 82 3.01 9.23 3.35
N SER A 83 4.30 9.35 3.64
CA SER A 83 5.18 10.35 3.02
C SER A 83 5.92 9.80 1.80
N THR A 84 6.02 8.48 1.65
CA THR A 84 6.70 7.81 0.54
C THR A 84 5.80 6.81 -0.19
N ILE A 85 6.19 6.41 -1.40
CA ILE A 85 5.46 5.37 -2.16
C ILE A 85 5.50 4.05 -1.38
N THR A 86 6.64 3.74 -0.77
CA THR A 86 6.79 2.58 0.13
C THR A 86 5.82 2.63 1.31
N GLN A 87 5.70 3.77 2.00
CA GLN A 87 4.77 3.90 3.13
C GLN A 87 3.31 3.78 2.66
N ALA A 88 2.96 4.36 1.50
CA ALA A 88 1.63 4.22 0.93
C ALA A 88 1.31 2.76 0.59
N PHE A 89 2.30 2.04 0.06
CA PHE A 89 2.22 0.61 -0.19
C PHE A 89 2.05 -0.20 1.11
N MET A 90 2.80 0.15 2.16
CA MET A 90 2.66 -0.47 3.48
C MET A 90 1.27 -0.25 4.08
N CYS A 91 0.69 0.95 3.97
CA CYS A 91 -0.71 1.20 4.35
C CYS A 91 -1.66 0.26 3.61
N CYS A 92 -1.48 0.12 2.29
CA CYS A 92 -2.33 -0.73 1.48
C CYS A 92 -2.23 -2.21 1.85
N LEU A 93 -1.00 -2.71 2.01
CA LEU A 93 -0.75 -4.08 2.44
C LEU A 93 -1.30 -4.33 3.85
N TYR A 94 -1.14 -3.39 4.78
CA TYR A 94 -1.64 -3.53 6.14
C TYR A 94 -3.14 -3.81 6.15
N VAL A 95 -3.93 -3.04 5.39
CA VAL A 95 -5.37 -3.24 5.27
C VAL A 95 -5.71 -4.62 4.70
N ILE A 96 -5.03 -5.02 3.62
CA ILE A 96 -5.30 -6.29 2.96
C ILE A 96 -4.98 -7.47 3.88
N LEU A 97 -3.81 -7.43 4.52
CA LEU A 97 -3.33 -8.49 5.41
C LEU A 97 -4.17 -8.58 6.68
N ASN A 98 -4.54 -7.45 7.27
CA ASN A 98 -5.43 -7.42 8.44
C ASN A 98 -6.80 -8.02 8.10
N ARG A 99 -7.40 -7.66 6.95
CA ARG A 99 -8.64 -8.28 6.46
C ARG A 99 -8.52 -9.80 6.29
N MET A 100 -7.34 -10.26 5.86
CA MET A 100 -7.05 -11.68 5.69
C MET A 100 -6.68 -12.39 7.01
N GLN A 101 -6.59 -11.65 8.13
CA GLN A 101 -6.08 -12.14 9.41
C GLN A 101 -4.67 -12.75 9.28
N VAL A 102 -3.85 -12.15 8.41
CA VAL A 102 -2.45 -12.53 8.18
C VAL A 102 -1.56 -11.43 8.72
N GLU A 103 -0.50 -11.80 9.43
CA GLU A 103 0.49 -10.85 9.92
C GLU A 103 1.29 -10.24 8.75
N MET A 104 1.74 -9.01 8.93
CA MET A 104 2.62 -8.36 7.95
C MET A 104 3.96 -9.11 7.89
N PRO A 105 4.40 -9.55 6.70
CA PRO A 105 5.70 -10.20 6.54
C PRO A 105 6.86 -9.33 7.03
N GLN A 106 7.85 -9.97 7.67
CA GLN A 106 9.00 -9.26 8.27
C GLN A 106 9.81 -8.46 7.25
N ASP A 107 9.93 -8.98 6.02
CA ASP A 107 10.62 -8.32 4.91
C ASP A 107 9.94 -7.02 4.45
N ILE A 108 8.62 -6.85 4.65
CA ILE A 108 7.94 -5.55 4.52
C ILE A 108 8.27 -4.64 5.69
N ILE A 109 8.24 -5.19 6.90
CA ILE A 109 8.48 -4.40 8.11
C ILE A 109 9.87 -3.76 8.04
N GLU A 110 10.86 -4.48 7.52
CA GLU A 110 12.23 -4.00 7.30
C GLU A 110 12.34 -2.85 6.27
N LEU A 111 11.34 -2.65 5.41
CA LEU A 111 11.32 -1.49 4.49
C LEU A 111 11.17 -0.16 5.26
N ASP A 112 10.39 -0.15 6.34
CA ASP A 112 10.22 0.99 7.24
C ASP A 112 9.66 0.56 8.60
N GLU A 113 10.53 0.11 9.50
CA GLU A 113 10.14 -0.40 10.83
C GLU A 113 9.44 0.66 11.68
N ASN A 114 9.89 1.92 11.55
CA ASN A 114 9.30 3.04 12.28
C ASN A 114 7.86 3.27 11.83
N PHE A 115 7.62 3.25 10.52
CA PHE A 115 6.28 3.42 9.98
C PHE A 115 5.37 2.24 10.32
N LYS A 116 5.91 1.00 10.38
CA LYS A 116 5.16 -0.14 10.90
C LYS A 116 4.68 0.08 12.35
N GLY A 117 5.55 0.61 13.21
CA GLY A 117 5.16 0.96 14.59
C GLY A 117 4.04 2.00 14.64
N ILE A 118 4.05 2.98 13.73
CA ILE A 118 2.98 3.96 13.60
C ILE A 118 1.68 3.27 13.17
N LEU A 119 1.72 2.43 12.13
CA LEU A 119 0.55 1.66 11.69
C LEU A 119 -0.07 0.88 12.85
N ASP A 120 0.74 0.13 13.61
CA ASP A 120 0.24 -0.64 14.75
C ASP A 120 -0.33 0.21 15.89
N SER A 121 0.18 1.42 16.09
CA SER A 121 -0.31 2.34 17.13
C SER A 121 -1.65 2.98 16.77
N VAL A 122 -1.92 3.18 15.48
CA VAL A 122 -3.14 3.81 14.99
C VAL A 122 -4.25 2.77 14.75
N PHE A 123 -3.88 1.54 14.40
CA PHE A 123 -4.81 0.49 13.98
C PHE A 123 -5.32 -0.52 15.03
N PRO A 124 -5.05 -0.46 16.36
CA PRO A 124 -5.58 -1.49 17.24
C PRO A 124 -7.11 -1.31 17.39
N GLY A 125 -7.88 -2.02 16.56
CA GLY A 125 -9.34 -2.13 16.67
C GLY A 125 -10.16 -1.46 15.57
N ILE A 126 -9.57 -1.03 14.45
CA ILE A 126 -10.36 -0.53 13.32
C ILE A 126 -11.07 -1.71 12.65
N ASP A 127 -12.40 -1.72 12.76
CA ASP A 127 -13.25 -2.59 11.96
C ASP A 127 -13.16 -2.15 10.50
N LEU A 128 -12.28 -2.80 9.74
CA LEU A 128 -12.11 -2.53 8.31
C LEU A 128 -13.43 -2.74 7.56
N ASP A 129 -14.32 -3.63 8.01
CA ASP A 129 -15.64 -3.78 7.42
C ASP A 129 -16.54 -2.55 7.64
N ALA A 130 -16.34 -1.83 8.75
CA ALA A 130 -17.01 -0.55 9.02
C ALA A 130 -16.44 0.64 8.22
N LEU A 131 -15.17 0.58 7.81
CA LEU A 131 -14.56 1.55 6.88
C LEU A 131 -14.95 1.28 5.42
N LEU A 132 -15.18 0.01 5.10
CA LEU A 132 -15.64 -0.46 3.81
C LEU A 132 -17.18 -0.34 3.70
N LYS A 133 -17.74 0.87 3.85
CA LYS A 133 -19.17 1.16 3.60
C LYS A 133 -19.49 1.27 2.11
#